data_AF-A0A150U2C7-F1
#
_entry.id   AF-A0A150U2C7-F1
#
_cell.length_a   1.000
_cell.length_b   1.000
_cell.length_c   1.000
_cell.angle_alpha   90.00
_cell.angle_beta   90.00
_cell.angle_gamma   90.00
#
_symmetry.space_group_name_H-M   'P 1'
#
loop_
_entity.id
_entity.type
_entity.pdbx_description
1 polymer ?
#
loop_
_entity_poly.entity_id
_entity_poly.type
_entity_poly.pdbx_seq_one_letter_code
_entity_poly.pdbx_strand_id
1 'polypeptide(L)'
;WGDAAGTGGSGGGATPAPAWDWTGIVGTGQSLSVGAEANPPIGTQQRFDNLKLSLGNATVPPFDPESSALSLVPLVEPIRPFATTYPSAYPKNLYGETPHTAMADQISTLAKAAMAGDHVTVHTVVGESGQPMSVLRKGAAEVVSGDTTMGRAYAATLFEAEAIAKLAGKAGKTFGVGAIIITHGESDAGSPTYEDDLVKLWSDYNQDIPPLTGQTRSIPMLVSQQHSVHLEVGSRSTSTLAQWHVGVSHPGDILCSGPKYQYPYANDHIHLNANGYQQLGEKYGQVYFEKVVLGKDWQPLQPTRVERSGNVVTVRFHVPVPPLVWDTALPSPHQTALTEWAQGRGFELWSGNTRIEITGVEIDGDSVEITARDLPASGVMVGYAATTDGEANAMPGGTTRWGQLRDSDPFVGSVTGKAQPNYSVAFEMSVP
;
A
#
# COMPACT_ATOMS: atom_id res chain seq x y z
N TRP A 1 -50.71 -26.57 -7.39
CA TRP A 1 -51.47 -26.03 -6.26
C TRP A 1 -50.48 -25.34 -5.34
N GLY A 2 -50.50 -24.00 -5.32
CA GLY A 2 -49.71 -23.18 -4.40
C GLY A 2 -48.45 -22.55 -4.98
N ASP A 3 -48.62 -21.60 -5.91
CA ASP A 3 -47.60 -20.58 -6.20
C ASP A 3 -47.45 -19.65 -4.98
N ALA A 4 -46.22 -19.43 -4.54
CA ALA A 4 -45.86 -18.33 -3.65
C ALA A 4 -44.70 -17.56 -4.29
N ALA A 5 -45.05 -16.64 -5.19
CA ALA A 5 -44.16 -15.60 -5.67
C ALA A 5 -43.86 -14.65 -4.50
N GLY A 6 -42.70 -14.84 -3.88
CA GLY A 6 -42.10 -13.87 -2.98
C GLY A 6 -41.40 -12.79 -3.79
N THR A 7 -42.05 -11.64 -3.94
CA THR A 7 -41.47 -10.40 -4.47
C THR A 7 -40.31 -9.97 -3.58
N GLY A 8 -39.08 -10.19 -4.02
CA GLY A 8 -37.88 -9.61 -3.42
C GLY A 8 -37.91 -8.10 -3.60
N GLY A 9 -38.22 -7.38 -2.52
CA GLY A 9 -38.17 -5.92 -2.49
C GLY A 9 -36.78 -5.43 -2.84
N SER A 10 -36.69 -4.58 -3.86
CA SER A 10 -35.53 -3.75 -4.13
C SER A 10 -35.34 -2.80 -2.93
N GLY A 11 -34.48 -3.19 -2.00
CA GLY A 11 -33.95 -2.27 -1.00
C GLY A 11 -33.12 -1.22 -1.72
N GLY A 12 -33.73 -0.06 -2.00
CA GLY A 12 -33.00 1.13 -2.43
C GLY A 12 -32.06 1.54 -1.30
N GLY A 13 -30.82 1.04 -1.33
CA GLY A 13 -29.77 1.51 -0.44
C GLY A 13 -29.56 3.01 -0.69
N ALA A 14 -29.67 3.81 0.36
CA ALA A 14 -29.36 5.23 0.27
C ALA A 14 -27.95 5.40 -0.30
N THR A 15 -27.80 6.29 -1.28
CA THR A 15 -26.50 6.63 -1.85
C THR A 15 -25.55 7.04 -0.71
N PRO A 16 -24.35 6.41 -0.58
CA PRO A 16 -23.40 6.78 0.46
C PRO A 16 -23.06 8.27 0.39
N ALA A 17 -23.05 8.93 1.54
CA ALA A 17 -22.63 10.32 1.69
C ALA A 17 -21.27 10.38 2.41
N PRO A 18 -20.42 11.37 2.13
CA PRO A 18 -19.18 11.55 2.86
C PRO A 18 -19.44 11.72 4.37
N ALA A 19 -18.59 11.14 5.20
CA ALA A 19 -18.68 11.29 6.65
C ALA A 19 -18.34 12.72 7.12
N TRP A 20 -17.55 13.44 6.33
CA TRP A 20 -17.11 14.81 6.55
C TRP A 20 -17.11 15.58 5.23
N ASP A 21 -17.23 16.91 5.30
CA ASP A 21 -17.04 17.78 4.14
C ASP A 21 -15.64 17.60 3.54
N TRP A 22 -14.62 17.50 4.40
CA TRP A 22 -13.23 17.24 4.04
C TRP A 22 -12.72 16.02 4.79
N THR A 23 -12.14 15.05 4.06
CA THR A 23 -11.57 13.85 4.67
C THR A 23 -10.05 13.84 4.59
N GLY A 24 -9.37 13.77 5.73
CA GLY A 24 -7.92 13.68 5.81
C GLY A 24 -7.39 12.32 5.38
N ILE A 25 -6.27 12.32 4.67
CA ILE A 25 -5.47 11.13 4.33
C ILE A 25 -4.06 11.36 4.85
N VAL A 26 -3.59 10.50 5.75
CA VAL A 26 -2.23 10.56 6.30
C VAL A 26 -1.34 9.61 5.50
N GLY A 27 -0.38 10.15 4.76
CA GLY A 27 0.71 9.44 4.11
C GLY A 27 1.96 9.43 4.95
N THR A 28 2.43 8.24 5.32
CA THR A 28 3.69 8.05 6.05
C THR A 28 4.44 6.83 5.51
N GLY A 29 5.64 6.60 6.04
CA GLY A 29 6.55 5.56 5.58
C GLY A 29 7.91 6.13 5.20
N GLN A 30 8.55 5.53 4.22
CA GLN A 30 9.92 5.87 3.81
C GLN A 30 9.98 6.42 2.39
N SER A 31 11.05 6.15 1.65
CA SER A 31 11.37 6.73 0.35
C SER A 31 10.23 6.63 -0.68
N LEU A 32 9.55 5.47 -0.74
CA LEU A 32 8.38 5.25 -1.61
C LEU A 32 7.10 5.98 -1.15
N SER A 33 7.05 6.50 0.08
CA SER A 33 5.95 7.36 0.51
C SER A 33 6.15 8.84 0.11
N VAL A 34 7.38 9.20 -0.25
CA VAL A 34 7.79 10.60 -0.52
C VAL A 34 8.38 10.83 -1.91
N GLY A 35 8.21 9.87 -2.82
CA GLY A 35 8.51 10.05 -4.24
C GLY A 35 9.98 9.97 -4.62
N ALA A 36 10.80 9.22 -3.88
CA ALA A 36 12.20 8.98 -4.26
C ALA A 36 12.29 8.40 -5.69
N GLU A 37 13.28 8.86 -6.46
CA GLU A 37 13.51 8.53 -7.88
C GLU A 37 12.43 8.96 -8.88
N ALA A 38 11.46 9.78 -8.48
CA ALA A 38 10.40 10.29 -9.37
C ALA A 38 10.43 11.81 -9.58
N ASN A 39 11.60 12.36 -9.86
CA ASN A 39 11.79 13.76 -10.21
C ASN A 39 12.17 13.89 -11.70
N PRO A 40 11.41 14.61 -12.55
CA PRO A 40 10.29 15.50 -12.21
C PRO A 40 8.97 14.76 -11.92
N PRO A 41 8.10 15.34 -11.08
CA PRO A 41 6.74 14.86 -10.91
C PRO A 41 5.88 15.21 -12.13
N ILE A 42 4.83 14.43 -12.34
CA ILE A 42 3.90 14.52 -13.46
C ILE A 42 2.47 14.88 -13.01
N GLY A 43 2.10 14.65 -11.76
CA GLY A 43 0.82 15.04 -11.14
C GLY A 43 0.72 16.52 -10.77
N THR A 44 1.12 17.42 -11.67
CA THR A 44 1.31 18.86 -11.40
C THR A 44 0.07 19.73 -11.64
N GLN A 45 -1.03 19.12 -12.11
CA GLN A 45 -2.29 19.82 -12.40
C GLN A 45 -3.40 19.35 -11.46
N GLN A 46 -4.16 20.30 -10.92
CA GLN A 46 -5.32 19.98 -10.10
C GLN A 46 -6.48 19.54 -11.00
N ARG A 47 -7.03 18.34 -10.76
CA ARG A 47 -8.17 17.80 -11.51
C ARG A 47 -9.50 17.86 -10.75
N PHE A 48 -9.43 17.88 -9.42
CA PHE A 48 -10.57 17.93 -8.50
C PHE A 48 -10.27 18.84 -7.31
N ASP A 49 -11.24 19.07 -6.45
CA ASP A 49 -11.14 20.03 -5.33
C ASP A 49 -10.32 19.51 -4.13
N ASN A 50 -9.49 18.48 -4.32
CA ASN A 50 -8.63 17.90 -3.28
C ASN A 50 -7.55 18.90 -2.84
N LEU A 51 -7.16 18.82 -1.56
CA LEU A 51 -6.37 19.83 -0.88
C LEU A 51 -5.10 19.27 -0.23
N LYS A 52 -4.16 20.16 0.05
CA LYS A 52 -2.99 19.93 0.91
C LYS A 52 -2.78 21.12 1.83
N LEU A 53 -2.08 20.92 2.93
CA LEU A 53 -1.64 22.01 3.80
C LEU A 53 -0.49 22.78 3.12
N SER A 54 -0.67 24.09 2.97
CA SER A 54 0.40 25.03 2.63
C SER A 54 0.95 25.63 3.92
N LEU A 55 2.28 25.62 4.05
CA LEU A 55 2.97 26.25 5.17
C LEU A 55 3.11 27.77 4.99
N GLY A 56 2.81 28.30 3.79
CA GLY A 56 3.01 29.73 3.50
C GLY A 56 4.46 30.16 3.80
N ASN A 57 4.61 31.14 4.69
CA ASN A 57 5.90 31.59 5.22
C ASN A 57 6.18 31.09 6.65
N ALA A 58 5.43 30.10 7.16
CA ALA A 58 5.71 29.48 8.45
C ALA A 58 7.06 28.77 8.44
N THR A 59 7.84 28.98 9.49
CA THR A 59 9.01 28.17 9.80
C THR A 59 8.55 26.95 10.59
N VAL A 60 8.77 25.75 10.05
CA VAL A 60 8.47 24.49 10.73
C VAL A 60 9.72 23.60 10.74
N PRO A 61 10.16 23.10 11.91
CA PRO A 61 9.65 23.37 13.27
C PRO A 61 9.89 24.82 13.76
N PRO A 62 9.17 25.30 14.81
CA PRO A 62 8.23 24.57 15.67
C PRO A 62 6.91 24.18 14.98
N PHE A 63 6.27 23.11 15.48
CA PHE A 63 4.99 22.62 14.99
C PHE A 63 3.83 23.41 15.60
N ASP A 64 3.57 24.61 15.09
CA ASP A 64 2.49 25.50 15.56
C ASP A 64 1.24 25.44 14.65
N PRO A 65 0.21 24.66 15.01
CA PRO A 65 -1.00 24.52 14.20
C PRO A 65 -1.88 25.79 14.19
N GLU A 66 -1.58 26.79 15.02
CA GLU A 66 -2.30 28.08 15.05
C GLU A 66 -1.68 29.15 14.14
N SER A 67 -0.54 28.84 13.51
CA SER A 67 0.15 29.79 12.65
C SER A 67 -0.78 30.35 11.56
N SER A 68 -0.92 31.68 11.55
CA SER A 68 -1.75 32.40 10.56
C SER A 68 -1.26 32.28 9.11
N ALA A 69 -0.04 31.78 8.91
CA ALA A 69 0.52 31.52 7.59
C ALA A 69 -0.04 30.24 6.94
N LEU A 70 -0.62 29.34 7.74
CA LEU A 70 -1.16 28.08 7.27
C LEU A 70 -2.44 28.30 6.47
N SER A 71 -2.57 27.57 5.36
CA SER A 71 -3.77 27.58 4.52
C SER A 71 -3.94 26.22 3.83
N LEU A 72 -5.15 25.93 3.37
CA LEU A 72 -5.38 24.81 2.47
C LEU A 72 -5.33 25.30 1.02
N VAL A 73 -4.58 24.60 0.19
CA VAL A 73 -4.39 24.91 -1.22
C VAL A 73 -4.65 23.66 -2.06
N PRO A 74 -4.89 23.82 -3.37
CA PRO A 74 -4.94 22.71 -4.32
C PRO A 74 -3.88 21.63 -4.11
N LEU A 75 -4.29 20.37 -4.07
CA LEU A 75 -3.39 19.22 -4.08
C LEU A 75 -2.83 19.02 -5.49
N VAL A 76 -1.54 19.30 -5.64
CA VAL A 76 -0.71 19.04 -6.83
C VAL A 76 0.71 18.68 -6.40
N GLU A 77 1.44 17.97 -7.25
CA GLU A 77 2.87 17.78 -7.08
C GLU A 77 3.69 19.02 -7.52
N PRO A 78 4.85 19.28 -6.91
CA PRO A 78 5.29 18.67 -5.66
C PRO A 78 4.40 19.13 -4.49
N ILE A 79 4.07 18.20 -3.57
CA ILE A 79 3.21 18.53 -2.42
C ILE A 79 3.79 19.67 -1.57
N ARG A 80 5.10 19.67 -1.35
CA ARG A 80 5.91 20.73 -0.72
C ARG A 80 7.26 20.82 -1.43
N PRO A 81 8.09 21.85 -1.18
CA PRO A 81 9.43 21.93 -1.77
C PRO A 81 10.25 20.66 -1.52
N PHE A 82 11.00 20.23 -2.54
CA PHE A 82 11.82 19.03 -2.44
C PHE A 82 12.96 19.17 -1.41
N ALA A 83 13.33 18.03 -0.84
CA ALA A 83 14.51 17.86 -0.04
C ALA A 83 15.76 18.27 -0.85
N THR A 84 16.69 18.96 -0.19
CA THR A 84 18.01 19.29 -0.75
C THR A 84 19.14 18.55 -0.05
N THR A 85 18.80 17.73 0.95
CA THR A 85 19.72 16.94 1.78
C THR A 85 19.15 15.54 1.97
N TYR A 86 19.99 14.63 2.45
CA TYR A 86 19.59 13.29 2.86
C TYR A 86 20.42 12.86 4.08
N PRO A 87 19.80 12.34 5.16
CA PRO A 87 18.36 12.28 5.40
C PRO A 87 17.75 13.68 5.58
N SER A 88 16.46 13.81 5.23
CA SER A 88 15.71 15.06 5.38
C SER A 88 14.28 14.76 5.80
N ALA A 89 13.92 15.27 6.98
CA ALA A 89 12.62 15.11 7.58
C ALA A 89 11.67 16.25 7.19
N TYR A 90 10.40 16.10 7.57
CA TYR A 90 9.40 17.12 7.37
C TYR A 90 9.88 18.50 7.91
N PRO A 91 9.62 19.63 7.22
CA PRO A 91 8.77 19.77 6.03
C PRO A 91 9.48 19.54 4.68
N LYS A 92 10.81 19.32 4.68
CA LYS A 92 11.63 19.15 3.46
C LYS A 92 11.88 17.67 3.16
N ASN A 93 10.82 16.87 3.14
CA ASN A 93 10.91 15.41 3.10
C ASN A 93 10.57 14.78 1.73
N LEU A 94 10.25 15.58 0.72
CA LEU A 94 9.77 15.09 -0.58
C LEU A 94 10.88 15.03 -1.62
N TYR A 95 10.85 14.01 -2.49
CA TYR A 95 11.90 13.76 -3.47
C TYR A 95 11.38 13.69 -4.92
N GLY A 96 10.06 13.65 -5.13
CA GLY A 96 9.46 13.53 -6.48
C GLY A 96 7.94 13.34 -6.44
N GLU A 97 7.39 12.69 -7.48
CA GLU A 97 5.99 12.25 -7.55
C GLU A 97 5.67 11.32 -6.38
N THR A 98 4.66 11.66 -5.59
CA THR A 98 4.14 10.79 -4.52
C THR A 98 2.87 10.07 -5.01
N PRO A 99 2.39 9.01 -4.34
CA PRO A 99 1.13 8.37 -4.72
C PRO A 99 -0.11 9.23 -4.42
N HIS A 100 0.03 10.38 -3.75
CA HIS A 100 -1.10 11.07 -3.12
C HIS A 100 -1.99 11.84 -4.09
N THR A 101 -1.44 12.47 -5.13
CA THR A 101 -2.26 13.20 -6.13
C THR A 101 -3.10 12.23 -6.94
N ALA A 102 -2.50 11.15 -7.44
CA ALA A 102 -3.22 10.10 -8.17
C ALA A 102 -4.24 9.36 -7.31
N MET A 103 -3.92 9.10 -6.03
CA MET A 103 -4.88 8.56 -5.07
C MET A 103 -6.10 9.46 -4.91
N ALA A 104 -5.89 10.76 -4.70
CA ALA A 104 -6.99 11.71 -4.52
C ALA A 104 -7.89 11.77 -5.77
N ASP A 105 -7.29 11.86 -6.96
CA ASP A 105 -8.01 11.87 -8.23
C ASP A 105 -8.82 10.59 -8.45
N GLN A 106 -8.26 9.43 -8.08
CA GLN A 106 -8.97 8.17 -8.18
C GLN A 106 -10.18 8.13 -7.25
N ILE A 107 -10.02 8.56 -5.99
CA ILE A 107 -11.12 8.62 -5.01
C ILE A 107 -12.22 9.54 -5.53
N SER A 108 -11.88 10.75 -5.97
CA SER A 108 -12.87 11.70 -6.48
C SER A 108 -13.58 11.17 -7.73
N THR A 109 -12.86 10.45 -8.60
CA THR A 109 -13.46 9.83 -9.80
C THR A 109 -14.48 8.76 -9.41
N LEU A 110 -14.15 7.87 -8.48
CA LEU A 110 -15.04 6.81 -8.01
C LEU A 110 -16.24 7.39 -7.24
N ALA A 111 -16.01 8.41 -6.40
CA ALA A 111 -17.07 9.10 -5.67
C ALA A 111 -18.07 9.77 -6.60
N LYS A 112 -17.61 10.51 -7.62
CA LYS A 112 -18.51 11.11 -8.62
C LYS A 112 -19.36 10.10 -9.37
N ALA A 113 -18.87 8.87 -9.52
CA ALA A 113 -19.61 7.80 -10.19
C ALA A 113 -20.66 7.13 -9.26
N ALA A 114 -20.46 7.12 -7.94
CA ALA A 114 -21.28 6.31 -7.03
C ALA A 114 -21.97 7.07 -5.89
N MET A 115 -21.65 8.35 -5.66
CA MET A 115 -22.12 9.12 -4.51
C MET A 115 -22.94 10.35 -4.89
N ALA A 116 -23.74 10.84 -3.93
CA ALA A 116 -24.48 12.09 -4.04
C ALA A 116 -23.62 13.24 -3.48
N GLY A 117 -22.56 13.61 -4.21
CA GLY A 117 -21.67 14.70 -3.86
C GLY A 117 -20.20 14.40 -4.12
N ASP A 118 -19.36 15.43 -3.98
CA ASP A 118 -17.91 15.29 -4.07
C ASP A 118 -17.33 14.69 -2.78
N HIS A 119 -16.33 13.82 -2.92
CA HIS A 119 -15.51 13.34 -1.81
C HIS A 119 -14.17 14.05 -1.86
N VAL A 120 -14.07 15.17 -1.13
CA VAL A 120 -12.86 16.00 -1.08
C VAL A 120 -11.90 15.46 -0.05
N THR A 121 -10.69 15.09 -0.49
CA THR A 121 -9.63 14.63 0.41
C THR A 121 -8.58 15.72 0.67
N VAL A 122 -8.00 15.69 1.88
CA VAL A 122 -6.88 16.57 2.27
C VAL A 122 -5.67 15.69 2.62
N HIS A 123 -4.58 15.82 1.87
CA HIS A 123 -3.45 14.88 1.96
C HIS A 123 -2.29 15.44 2.77
N THR A 124 -1.93 14.70 3.83
CA THR A 124 -0.73 14.88 4.65
C THR A 124 0.33 13.89 4.19
N VAL A 125 1.57 14.31 3.97
CA VAL A 125 2.64 13.42 3.43
C VAL A 125 3.93 13.60 4.22
N VAL A 126 4.15 12.81 5.24
CA VAL A 126 5.16 13.09 6.28
C VAL A 126 6.23 12.03 6.44
N GLY A 127 6.24 11.02 5.55
CA GLY A 127 7.27 9.98 5.57
C GLY A 127 8.68 10.51 5.45
N GLU A 128 9.68 9.68 5.78
CA GLU A 128 11.09 10.05 5.77
C GLU A 128 11.93 9.03 5.02
N SER A 129 12.56 9.48 3.93
CA SER A 129 13.33 8.61 3.04
C SER A 129 14.43 7.83 3.78
N GLY A 130 14.49 6.53 3.51
CA GLY A 130 15.47 5.59 4.06
C GLY A 130 15.36 5.29 5.56
N GLN A 131 14.36 5.83 6.26
CA GLN A 131 14.26 5.66 7.71
C GLN A 131 13.48 4.39 8.10
N PRO A 132 13.92 3.64 9.13
CA PRO A 132 13.13 2.55 9.70
C PRO A 132 11.98 3.07 10.57
N MET A 133 11.08 2.16 10.96
CA MET A 133 9.90 2.46 11.77
C MET A 133 10.26 3.11 13.12
N SER A 134 11.44 2.82 13.68
CA SER A 134 11.92 3.41 14.93
C SER A 134 12.09 4.94 14.87
N VAL A 135 12.23 5.52 13.67
CA VAL A 135 12.35 6.95 13.40
C VAL A 135 10.99 7.58 13.05
N LEU A 136 10.01 6.78 12.61
CA LEU A 136 8.70 7.27 12.15
C LEU A 136 7.61 7.22 13.22
N ARG A 137 7.80 6.42 14.27
CA ARG A 137 6.79 6.13 15.29
C ARG A 137 6.68 7.19 16.39
N LYS A 138 5.62 7.10 17.19
CA LYS A 138 5.43 7.93 18.39
C LYS A 138 6.65 7.85 19.31
N GLY A 139 7.11 9.01 19.77
CA GLY A 139 8.28 9.12 20.66
C GLY A 139 9.63 8.98 19.95
N ALA A 140 9.68 8.88 18.62
CA ALA A 140 10.92 9.05 17.88
C ALA A 140 11.55 10.40 18.25
N ALA A 141 12.86 10.37 18.54
CA ALA A 141 13.60 11.58 18.85
C ALA A 141 14.02 12.27 17.55
N GLU A 142 13.82 13.58 17.49
CA GLU A 142 14.39 14.38 16.41
C GLU A 142 15.91 14.35 16.51
N VAL A 143 16.56 14.05 15.37
CA VAL A 143 18.02 14.16 15.24
C VAL A 143 18.33 15.17 14.15
N VAL A 144 19.15 16.17 14.51
CA VAL A 144 19.65 17.19 13.60
C VAL A 144 21.17 17.08 13.54
N SER A 145 21.72 16.90 12.35
CA SER A 145 23.16 16.84 12.12
C SER A 145 23.53 17.67 10.89
N GLY A 146 24.06 18.87 11.13
CA GLY A 146 24.24 19.87 10.08
C GLY A 146 22.91 20.18 9.40
N ASP A 147 22.87 20.01 8.07
CA ASP A 147 21.66 20.24 7.25
C ASP A 147 20.76 19.00 7.10
N THR A 148 21.08 17.89 7.79
CA THR A 148 20.30 16.66 7.77
C THR A 148 19.39 16.54 8.99
N THR A 149 18.22 15.95 8.79
CA THR A 149 17.20 15.81 9.84
C THR A 149 16.45 14.49 9.71
N MET A 150 16.02 13.93 10.85
CA MET A 150 15.18 12.74 10.95
C MET A 150 14.29 12.80 12.20
N GLY A 151 13.25 11.98 12.26
CA GLY A 151 12.46 11.75 13.48
C GLY A 151 11.31 12.73 13.70
N ARG A 152 10.75 13.31 12.62
CA ARG A 152 9.66 14.29 12.66
C ARG A 152 8.31 13.75 12.15
N ALA A 153 8.29 12.62 11.43
CA ALA A 153 7.09 12.10 10.75
C ALA A 153 5.84 12.05 11.65
N TYR A 154 5.92 11.39 12.82
CA TYR A 154 4.78 11.26 13.72
C TYR A 154 4.27 12.62 14.22
N ALA A 155 5.17 13.49 14.66
CA ALA A 155 4.82 14.83 15.16
C ALA A 155 4.22 15.70 14.04
N ALA A 156 4.75 15.58 12.81
CA ALA A 156 4.23 16.28 11.64
C ALA A 156 2.81 15.80 11.26
N THR A 157 2.50 14.51 11.41
CA THR A 157 1.11 14.01 11.24
C THR A 157 0.15 14.73 12.17
N LEU A 158 0.46 14.76 13.48
CA LEU A 158 -0.42 15.38 14.47
C LEU A 158 -0.58 16.89 14.23
N PHE A 159 0.54 17.55 13.90
CA PHE A 159 0.55 18.96 13.51
C PHE A 159 -0.36 19.24 12.31
N GLU A 160 -0.22 18.51 11.20
CA GLU A 160 -1.05 18.77 10.02
C GLU A 160 -2.51 18.41 10.30
N ALA A 161 -2.80 17.31 11.00
CA ALA A 161 -4.17 16.93 11.34
C ALA A 161 -4.90 18.02 12.16
N GLU A 162 -4.22 18.59 13.16
CA GLU A 162 -4.77 19.68 13.97
C GLU A 162 -4.93 20.98 13.17
N ALA A 163 -3.91 21.35 12.38
CA ALA A 163 -3.96 22.55 11.53
C ALA A 163 -5.10 22.48 10.50
N ILE A 164 -5.26 21.31 9.84
CA ILE A 164 -6.32 21.08 8.86
C ILE A 164 -7.70 21.13 9.53
N ALA A 165 -7.87 20.50 10.69
CA ALA A 165 -9.14 20.54 11.44
C ALA A 165 -9.56 21.99 11.77
N LYS A 166 -8.61 22.83 12.18
CA LYS A 166 -8.86 24.25 12.47
C LYS A 166 -9.21 25.05 11.22
N LEU A 167 -8.50 24.83 10.11
CA LEU A 167 -8.78 25.48 8.83
C LEU A 167 -10.15 25.06 8.27
N ALA A 168 -10.54 23.79 8.42
CA ALA A 168 -11.88 23.30 8.11
C ALA A 168 -12.94 24.02 8.94
N GLY A 169 -12.76 24.10 10.26
CA GLY A 169 -13.68 24.82 11.15
C GLY A 169 -13.84 26.30 10.78
N LYS A 170 -12.74 27.00 10.45
CA LYS A 170 -12.77 28.39 9.96
C LYS A 170 -13.53 28.55 8.64
N ALA A 171 -13.52 27.52 7.78
CA ALA A 171 -14.28 27.46 6.54
C ALA A 171 -15.73 26.97 6.72
N GLY A 172 -16.16 26.68 7.96
CA GLY A 172 -17.48 26.11 8.25
C GLY A 172 -17.65 24.67 7.75
N LYS A 173 -16.54 23.93 7.63
CA LYS A 173 -16.47 22.55 7.14
C LYS A 173 -16.19 21.57 8.28
N THR A 174 -16.80 20.40 8.20
CA THR A 174 -16.46 19.25 9.06
C THR A 174 -15.20 18.56 8.54
N PHE A 175 -14.40 18.01 9.46
CA PHE A 175 -13.15 17.30 9.12
C PHE A 175 -12.94 16.07 10.00
N GLY A 176 -12.35 15.04 9.41
CA GLY A 176 -11.79 13.88 10.11
C GLY A 176 -10.83 13.12 9.20
N VAL A 177 -9.91 12.36 9.78
CA VAL A 177 -8.97 11.51 9.04
C VAL A 177 -9.65 10.19 8.71
N GLY A 178 -9.73 9.87 7.42
CA GLY A 178 -10.40 8.69 6.90
C GLY A 178 -9.50 7.48 6.69
N ALA A 179 -8.19 7.68 6.52
CA ALA A 179 -7.22 6.58 6.40
C ALA A 179 -5.78 7.02 6.71
N ILE A 180 -4.99 6.06 7.17
CA ILE A 180 -3.52 6.12 7.21
C ILE A 180 -3.00 5.25 6.06
N ILE A 181 -2.14 5.81 5.22
CA ILE A 181 -1.45 5.13 4.13
C ILE A 181 0.01 4.98 4.53
N ILE A 182 0.49 3.74 4.61
CA ILE A 182 1.89 3.45 4.89
C ILE A 182 2.55 2.71 3.73
N THR A 183 3.55 3.36 3.12
CA THR A 183 4.43 2.75 2.12
C THR A 183 5.83 2.63 2.72
N HIS A 184 6.12 1.46 3.25
CA HIS A 184 7.33 1.19 4.04
C HIS A 184 7.73 -0.27 3.97
N GLY A 185 8.85 -0.63 4.60
CA GLY A 185 9.22 -2.00 4.94
C GLY A 185 10.63 -2.35 4.49
N GLU A 186 11.20 -1.58 3.56
CA GLU A 186 12.52 -1.86 3.00
C GLU A 186 13.64 -1.61 4.02
N SER A 187 13.57 -0.54 4.82
CA SER A 187 14.56 -0.28 5.89
C SER A 187 14.42 -1.21 7.10
N ASP A 188 13.30 -1.95 7.18
CA ASP A 188 13.01 -2.95 8.20
C ASP A 188 12.89 -4.36 7.60
N ALA A 189 13.51 -4.61 6.43
CA ALA A 189 13.33 -5.84 5.65
C ALA A 189 13.63 -7.13 6.45
N GLY A 190 14.58 -7.07 7.38
CA GLY A 190 14.95 -8.17 8.27
C GLY A 190 14.40 -8.05 9.70
N SER A 191 13.60 -7.03 10.01
CA SER A 191 13.14 -6.77 11.38
C SER A 191 12.06 -7.77 11.81
N PRO A 192 12.27 -8.54 12.89
CA PRO A 192 11.26 -9.47 13.40
C PRO A 192 10.12 -8.78 14.15
N THR A 193 10.26 -7.50 14.52
CA THR A 193 9.23 -6.74 15.26
C THR A 193 8.33 -5.91 14.34
N TYR A 194 8.55 -5.94 13.03
CA TYR A 194 7.91 -5.03 12.10
C TYR A 194 6.38 -5.14 12.09
N GLU A 195 5.84 -6.36 12.25
CA GLU A 195 4.40 -6.58 12.40
C GLU A 195 3.83 -5.84 13.62
N ASP A 196 4.45 -6.02 14.79
CA ASP A 196 4.04 -5.35 16.03
C ASP A 196 4.21 -3.82 15.93
N ASP A 197 5.27 -3.36 15.28
CA ASP A 197 5.51 -1.93 15.10
C ASP A 197 4.46 -1.27 14.17
N LEU A 198 3.95 -1.98 13.15
CA LEU A 198 2.84 -1.51 12.32
C LEU A 198 1.54 -1.38 13.12
N VAL A 199 1.18 -2.41 13.90
CA VAL A 199 0.01 -2.39 14.78
C VAL A 199 0.14 -1.26 15.80
N LYS A 200 1.33 -1.09 16.37
CA LYS A 200 1.61 -0.02 17.31
C LYS A 200 1.42 1.36 16.68
N LEU A 201 1.98 1.60 15.49
CA LEU A 201 1.81 2.87 14.78
C LEU A 201 0.33 3.16 14.48
N TRP A 202 -0.43 2.16 14.02
CA TRP A 202 -1.87 2.28 13.77
C TRP A 202 -2.64 2.66 15.04
N SER A 203 -2.35 1.97 16.15
CA SER A 203 -3.01 2.21 17.44
C SER A 203 -2.66 3.59 18.02
N ASP A 204 -1.40 4.02 17.90
CA ASP A 204 -0.94 5.33 18.36
C ASP A 204 -1.64 6.46 17.60
N TYR A 205 -1.77 6.36 16.26
CA TYR A 205 -2.54 7.35 15.49
C TYR A 205 -4.03 7.35 15.84
N ASN A 206 -4.64 6.20 16.06
CA ASN A 206 -6.04 6.11 16.51
C ASN A 206 -6.25 6.63 17.93
N GLN A 207 -5.20 6.72 18.74
CA GLN A 207 -5.27 7.37 20.05
C GLN A 207 -5.12 8.89 19.93
N ASP A 208 -4.16 9.36 19.14
CA ASP A 208 -3.71 10.76 19.20
C ASP A 208 -4.40 11.69 18.18
N ILE A 209 -4.93 11.17 17.06
CA ILE A 209 -5.63 12.00 16.05
C ILE A 209 -7.07 12.37 16.47
N PRO A 210 -7.88 11.48 17.07
CA PRO A 210 -9.25 11.83 17.44
C PRO A 210 -9.39 13.05 18.36
N PRO A 211 -8.55 13.25 19.39
CA PRO A 211 -8.59 14.46 20.20
C PRO A 211 -8.35 15.77 19.43
N LEU A 212 -7.63 15.71 18.30
CA LEU A 212 -7.26 16.89 17.49
C LEU A 212 -8.34 17.27 16.48
N THR A 213 -9.09 16.28 15.99
CA THR A 213 -10.09 16.44 14.93
C THR A 213 -11.53 16.41 15.45
N GLY A 214 -11.74 15.88 16.66
CA GLY A 214 -13.06 15.61 17.21
C GLY A 214 -13.77 14.40 16.59
N GLN A 215 -13.10 13.63 15.72
CA GLN A 215 -13.69 12.43 15.14
C GLN A 215 -13.85 11.32 16.19
N THR A 216 -14.83 10.44 15.99
CA THR A 216 -15.02 9.23 16.82
C THR A 216 -14.84 7.94 16.04
N ARG A 217 -14.81 8.02 14.71
CA ARG A 217 -14.60 6.87 13.83
C ARG A 217 -13.12 6.46 13.87
N SER A 218 -12.88 5.16 14.04
CA SER A 218 -11.56 4.53 13.90
C SER A 218 -11.00 4.79 12.49
N ILE A 219 -9.70 5.02 12.42
CA ILE A 219 -8.96 5.30 11.20
C ILE A 219 -8.34 3.98 10.71
N PRO A 220 -8.78 3.41 9.58
CA PRO A 220 -8.14 2.24 9.02
C PRO A 220 -6.74 2.59 8.48
N MET A 221 -5.82 1.63 8.55
CA MET A 221 -4.51 1.71 7.92
C MET A 221 -4.46 0.86 6.65
N LEU A 222 -4.03 1.44 5.53
CA LEU A 222 -3.71 0.72 4.31
C LEU A 222 -2.20 0.59 4.21
N VAL A 223 -1.72 -0.64 4.11
CA VAL A 223 -0.32 -0.99 3.95
C VAL A 223 -0.11 -1.66 2.59
N SER A 224 0.99 -1.36 1.90
CA SER A 224 1.40 -2.10 0.69
C SER A 224 2.60 -2.98 0.98
N GLN A 225 2.67 -4.14 0.36
CA GLN A 225 3.83 -5.01 0.52
C GLN A 225 5.06 -4.46 -0.19
N GLN A 226 6.21 -4.47 0.47
CA GLN A 226 7.50 -4.20 -0.15
C GLN A 226 8.01 -5.45 -0.88
N HIS A 227 8.66 -5.25 -2.03
CA HIS A 227 9.15 -6.34 -2.89
C HIS A 227 10.60 -6.15 -3.35
N SER A 228 11.25 -5.09 -2.87
CA SER A 228 12.57 -4.69 -3.35
C SER A 228 13.71 -5.20 -2.49
N VAL A 229 13.62 -5.05 -1.17
CA VAL A 229 14.73 -5.36 -0.23
C VAL A 229 14.40 -6.60 0.58
N HIS A 230 15.25 -7.61 0.71
CA HIS A 230 16.67 -7.67 0.34
C HIS A 230 16.95 -7.88 -1.15
N LEU A 231 18.17 -7.55 -1.58
CA LEU A 231 18.62 -7.64 -2.98
C LEU A 231 19.55 -8.84 -3.23
N GLU A 232 19.99 -9.52 -2.18
CA GLU A 232 20.88 -10.67 -2.27
C GLU A 232 20.12 -11.93 -2.74
N VAL A 233 20.70 -12.68 -3.69
CA VAL A 233 20.10 -13.93 -4.22
C VAL A 233 19.67 -14.87 -3.09
N GLY A 234 18.44 -15.38 -3.17
CA GLY A 234 17.91 -16.34 -2.19
C GLY A 234 17.43 -15.70 -0.88
N SER A 235 17.58 -14.39 -0.73
CA SER A 235 17.05 -13.68 0.43
C SER A 235 15.54 -13.49 0.34
N ARG A 236 14.91 -13.41 1.51
CA ARG A 236 13.48 -13.20 1.72
C ARG A 236 13.32 -12.09 2.75
N SER A 237 12.16 -11.44 2.80
CA SER A 237 11.94 -10.35 3.75
C SER A 237 10.83 -10.65 4.74
N THR A 238 11.18 -10.48 6.01
CA THR A 238 10.25 -10.52 7.13
C THR A 238 9.20 -9.42 7.00
N SER A 239 9.57 -8.21 6.57
CA SER A 239 8.61 -7.10 6.46
C SER A 239 7.56 -7.32 5.38
N THR A 240 7.91 -7.94 4.24
CA THR A 240 6.94 -8.31 3.19
C THR A 240 5.83 -9.20 3.74
N LEU A 241 6.19 -10.21 4.54
CA LEU A 241 5.21 -11.13 5.15
C LEU A 241 4.41 -10.47 6.24
N ALA A 242 5.07 -9.70 7.13
CA ALA A 242 4.41 -8.92 8.18
C ALA A 242 3.30 -8.02 7.62
N GLN A 243 3.52 -7.39 6.46
CA GLN A 243 2.53 -6.51 5.81
C GLN A 243 1.29 -7.23 5.31
N TRP A 244 1.41 -8.50 4.95
CA TRP A 244 0.25 -9.35 4.68
C TRP A 244 -0.40 -9.82 5.97
N HIS A 245 0.40 -10.33 6.93
CA HIS A 245 -0.09 -10.86 8.20
C HIS A 245 -0.90 -9.84 9.01
N VAL A 246 -0.47 -8.57 9.10
CA VAL A 246 -1.26 -7.54 9.81
C VAL A 246 -2.66 -7.38 9.26
N GLY A 247 -2.84 -7.54 7.94
CA GLY A 247 -4.16 -7.48 7.31
C GLY A 247 -5.03 -8.70 7.62
N VAL A 248 -4.42 -9.86 7.83
CA VAL A 248 -5.09 -11.10 8.24
C VAL A 248 -5.45 -11.06 9.73
N SER A 249 -4.56 -10.54 10.59
CA SER A 249 -4.72 -10.53 12.04
C SER A 249 -5.59 -9.38 12.56
N HIS A 250 -5.71 -8.29 11.79
CA HIS A 250 -6.54 -7.11 12.13
C HIS A 250 -7.55 -6.78 11.01
N PRO A 251 -8.42 -7.74 10.64
CA PRO A 251 -9.29 -7.60 9.48
C PRO A 251 -10.22 -6.39 9.63
N GLY A 252 -10.21 -5.53 8.62
CA GLY A 252 -11.03 -4.34 8.56
C GLY A 252 -10.47 -3.11 9.30
N ASP A 253 -9.44 -3.25 10.13
CA ASP A 253 -8.71 -2.15 10.76
C ASP A 253 -7.41 -1.85 10.01
N ILE A 254 -6.65 -2.90 9.64
CA ILE A 254 -5.45 -2.80 8.81
C ILE A 254 -5.70 -3.61 7.53
N LEU A 255 -5.43 -3.01 6.37
CA LEU A 255 -5.67 -3.61 5.07
C LEU A 255 -4.37 -3.69 4.28
N CYS A 256 -3.99 -4.91 3.88
CA CYS A 256 -2.91 -5.10 2.92
C CYS A 256 -3.45 -4.83 1.51
N SER A 257 -3.14 -3.66 0.94
CA SER A 257 -3.54 -3.24 -0.42
C SER A 257 -2.96 -4.12 -1.54
N GLY A 258 -2.08 -5.07 -1.20
CA GLY A 258 -1.45 -6.00 -2.13
C GLY A 258 0.00 -5.65 -2.44
N PRO A 259 0.56 -6.28 -3.50
CA PRO A 259 1.94 -6.08 -3.88
C PRO A 259 2.17 -4.80 -4.66
N LYS A 260 3.46 -4.47 -4.82
CA LYS A 260 3.95 -3.39 -5.68
C LYS A 260 4.79 -3.88 -6.86
N TYR A 261 5.07 -5.18 -6.95
CA TYR A 261 6.02 -5.73 -7.91
C TYR A 261 5.63 -5.52 -9.38
N GLN A 262 4.34 -5.35 -9.65
CA GLN A 262 3.77 -5.17 -10.98
C GLN A 262 3.98 -3.75 -11.53
N TYR A 263 4.35 -2.79 -10.68
CA TYR A 263 4.44 -1.39 -11.08
C TYR A 263 5.76 -1.08 -11.81
N PRO A 264 5.84 0.02 -12.57
CA PRO A 264 7.09 0.51 -13.13
C PRO A 264 8.06 1.05 -12.08
N TYR A 265 9.29 0.54 -12.08
CA TYR A 265 10.38 0.96 -11.20
C TYR A 265 11.37 1.90 -11.89
N ALA A 266 12.15 2.61 -11.08
CA ALA A 266 13.39 3.24 -11.48
C ALA A 266 14.49 2.18 -11.70
N ASN A 267 15.65 2.61 -12.18
CA ASN A 267 16.75 1.71 -12.52
C ASN A 267 17.41 1.03 -11.32
N ASP A 268 17.11 1.47 -10.09
CA ASP A 268 17.62 0.87 -8.87
C ASP A 268 16.80 -0.35 -8.40
N HIS A 269 15.70 -0.67 -9.09
CA HIS A 269 14.80 -1.78 -8.76
C HIS A 269 14.19 -1.72 -7.34
N ILE A 270 14.36 -0.58 -6.65
CA ILE A 270 13.86 -0.32 -5.31
C ILE A 270 12.71 0.67 -5.35
N HIS A 271 12.91 1.80 -6.04
CA HIS A 271 11.95 2.88 -6.08
C HIS A 271 11.06 2.79 -7.32
N LEU A 272 9.82 3.25 -7.17
CA LEU A 272 8.93 3.41 -8.31
C LEU A 272 9.39 4.62 -9.13
N ASN A 273 9.16 4.57 -10.44
CA ASN A 273 9.23 5.80 -11.23
C ASN A 273 7.90 6.58 -11.10
N ALA A 274 7.82 7.78 -11.68
CA ALA A 274 6.64 8.63 -11.55
C ALA A 274 5.33 7.94 -11.98
N ASN A 275 5.34 7.12 -13.04
CA ASN A 275 4.16 6.35 -13.45
C ASN A 275 3.82 5.25 -12.44
N GLY A 276 4.83 4.61 -11.84
CA GLY A 276 4.63 3.62 -10.77
C GLY A 276 3.98 4.22 -9.53
N TYR A 277 4.39 5.43 -9.13
CA TYR A 277 3.74 6.13 -8.02
C TYR A 277 2.28 6.48 -8.32
N GLN A 278 1.96 6.90 -9.55
CA GLN A 278 0.57 7.15 -9.93
C GLN A 278 -0.28 5.87 -9.87
N GLN A 279 0.23 4.76 -10.39
CA GLN A 279 -0.48 3.48 -10.33
C GLN A 279 -0.71 3.02 -8.89
N LEU A 280 0.32 3.09 -8.04
CA LEU A 280 0.18 2.81 -6.60
C LEU A 280 -0.88 3.70 -5.94
N GLY A 281 -0.87 5.00 -6.27
CA GLY A 281 -1.87 5.95 -5.79
C GLY A 281 -3.28 5.58 -6.17
N GLU A 282 -3.53 5.26 -7.44
CA GLU A 282 -4.82 4.79 -7.94
C GLU A 282 -5.27 3.51 -7.21
N LYS A 283 -4.37 2.56 -6.94
CA LYS A 283 -4.71 1.36 -6.17
C LYS A 283 -5.10 1.68 -4.73
N TYR A 284 -4.37 2.55 -4.05
CA TYR A 284 -4.77 3.06 -2.74
C TYR A 284 -6.14 3.75 -2.79
N GLY A 285 -6.41 4.50 -3.85
CA GLY A 285 -7.68 5.18 -4.07
C GLY A 285 -8.85 4.19 -4.22
N GLN A 286 -8.67 3.10 -4.97
CA GLN A 286 -9.65 2.02 -5.09
C GLN A 286 -9.93 1.38 -3.72
N VAL A 287 -8.89 0.92 -3.02
CA VAL A 287 -9.04 0.22 -1.74
C VAL A 287 -9.67 1.13 -0.68
N TYR A 288 -9.23 2.39 -0.62
CA TYR A 288 -9.83 3.40 0.24
C TYR A 288 -11.32 3.58 -0.07
N PHE A 289 -11.68 3.70 -1.35
CA PHE A 289 -13.06 3.91 -1.76
C PHE A 289 -13.94 2.72 -1.36
N GLU A 290 -13.49 1.50 -1.61
CA GLU A 290 -14.24 0.31 -1.23
C GLU A 290 -14.41 0.18 0.29
N LYS A 291 -13.34 0.41 1.06
CA LYS A 291 -13.36 0.25 2.53
C LYS A 291 -14.04 1.41 3.25
N VAL A 292 -13.59 2.63 2.99
CA VAL A 292 -13.92 3.82 3.81
C VAL A 292 -15.24 4.45 3.35
N VAL A 293 -15.45 4.51 2.04
CA VAL A 293 -16.60 5.18 1.43
C VAL A 293 -17.78 4.22 1.26
N LEU A 294 -17.55 3.02 0.71
CA LEU A 294 -18.61 2.02 0.52
C LEU A 294 -18.82 1.11 1.74
N GLY A 295 -17.90 1.12 2.71
CA GLY A 295 -18.02 0.30 3.92
C GLY A 295 -17.84 -1.20 3.69
N LYS A 296 -17.24 -1.61 2.56
CA LYS A 296 -17.02 -3.03 2.24
C LYS A 296 -15.90 -3.61 3.11
N ASP A 297 -15.98 -4.92 3.33
CA ASP A 297 -14.88 -5.69 3.90
C ASP A 297 -13.90 -6.10 2.79
N TRP A 298 -13.13 -5.12 2.29
CA TRP A 298 -12.18 -5.35 1.22
C TRP A 298 -11.00 -6.22 1.71
N GLN A 299 -10.62 -7.21 0.90
CA GLN A 299 -9.47 -8.08 1.14
C GLN A 299 -8.67 -8.21 -0.17
N PRO A 300 -7.33 -8.38 -0.11
CA PRO A 300 -6.52 -8.59 -1.32
C PRO A 300 -6.71 -9.99 -1.89
N LEU A 301 -6.23 -10.23 -3.11
CA LEU A 301 -5.98 -11.59 -3.58
C LEU A 301 -4.92 -12.25 -2.68
N GLN A 302 -5.34 -13.21 -1.87
CA GLN A 302 -4.50 -13.82 -0.83
C GLN A 302 -4.79 -15.31 -0.62
N PRO A 303 -3.79 -16.10 -0.18
CA PRO A 303 -4.02 -17.51 0.10
C PRO A 303 -4.87 -17.67 1.35
N THR A 304 -5.75 -18.66 1.36
CA THR A 304 -6.61 -19.01 2.49
C THR A 304 -6.28 -20.38 3.08
N ARG A 305 -5.74 -21.29 2.26
CA ARG A 305 -5.46 -22.67 2.66
C ARG A 305 -4.42 -23.30 1.75
N VAL A 306 -3.59 -24.18 2.32
CA VAL A 306 -2.69 -25.07 1.58
C VAL A 306 -3.08 -26.52 1.83
N GLU A 307 -3.09 -27.32 0.77
CA GLU A 307 -3.42 -28.74 0.75
C GLU A 307 -2.32 -29.52 0.02
N ARG A 308 -2.27 -30.83 0.29
CA ARG A 308 -1.33 -31.75 -0.34
C ARG A 308 -2.02 -32.99 -0.86
N SER A 309 -1.67 -33.40 -2.08
CA SER A 309 -2.02 -34.70 -2.65
C SER A 309 -0.81 -35.29 -3.41
N GLY A 310 -0.16 -36.29 -2.83
CA GLY A 310 1.07 -36.86 -3.40
C GLY A 310 2.18 -35.82 -3.55
N ASN A 311 2.52 -35.48 -4.80
CA ASN A 311 3.51 -34.47 -5.19
C ASN A 311 2.90 -33.11 -5.58
N VAL A 312 1.58 -32.97 -5.45
CA VAL A 312 0.85 -31.73 -5.76
C VAL A 312 0.58 -30.97 -4.48
N VAL A 313 0.94 -29.69 -4.46
CA VAL A 313 0.57 -28.71 -3.44
C VAL A 313 -0.52 -27.82 -4.02
N THR A 314 -1.69 -27.75 -3.38
CA THR A 314 -2.79 -26.89 -3.81
C THR A 314 -2.91 -25.70 -2.88
N VAL A 315 -2.80 -24.49 -3.41
CA VAL A 315 -3.02 -23.24 -2.66
C VAL A 315 -4.37 -22.68 -3.06
N ARG A 316 -5.31 -22.56 -2.11
CA ARG A 316 -6.61 -21.90 -2.31
C ARG A 316 -6.51 -20.42 -2.00
N PHE A 317 -7.25 -19.60 -2.72
CA PHE A 317 -7.21 -18.15 -2.59
C PHE A 317 -8.60 -17.56 -2.28
N HIS A 318 -8.59 -16.46 -1.52
CA HIS A 318 -9.65 -15.47 -1.61
C HIS A 318 -9.43 -14.69 -2.90
N VAL A 319 -10.42 -14.71 -3.80
CA VAL A 319 -10.35 -14.06 -5.11
C VAL A 319 -11.37 -12.91 -5.14
N PRO A 320 -10.96 -11.64 -4.96
CA PRO A 320 -11.89 -10.52 -4.86
C PRO A 320 -12.78 -10.39 -6.09
N VAL A 321 -12.19 -10.52 -7.28
CA VAL A 321 -12.91 -10.52 -8.56
C VAL A 321 -12.50 -11.73 -9.41
N PRO A 322 -13.23 -12.87 -9.34
CA PRO A 322 -12.89 -14.06 -10.11
C PRO A 322 -13.06 -13.86 -11.63
N PRO A 323 -12.41 -14.69 -12.47
CA PRO A 323 -11.50 -15.79 -12.12
C PRO A 323 -10.06 -15.37 -11.81
N LEU A 324 -9.26 -16.31 -11.29
CA LEU A 324 -7.80 -16.21 -11.30
C LEU A 324 -7.27 -16.24 -12.74
N VAL A 325 -6.22 -15.45 -13.01
CA VAL A 325 -5.60 -15.32 -14.32
C VAL A 325 -4.08 -15.18 -14.18
N TRP A 326 -3.34 -15.84 -15.07
CA TRP A 326 -1.91 -15.57 -15.26
C TRP A 326 -1.72 -14.30 -16.09
N ASP A 327 -1.04 -13.31 -15.52
CA ASP A 327 -0.58 -12.15 -16.27
C ASP A 327 0.72 -12.44 -17.01
N THR A 328 0.59 -12.78 -18.29
CA THR A 328 1.73 -13.04 -19.18
C THR A 328 2.42 -11.77 -19.66
N ALA A 329 1.95 -10.56 -19.29
CA ALA A 329 2.67 -9.32 -19.55
C ALA A 329 3.88 -9.15 -18.63
N LEU A 330 3.84 -9.74 -17.42
CA LEU A 330 5.00 -9.86 -16.55
C LEU A 330 5.89 -11.02 -17.02
N PRO A 331 7.22 -10.85 -17.11
CA PRO A 331 8.13 -11.95 -17.42
C PRO A 331 8.04 -13.04 -16.34
N SER A 332 8.34 -14.29 -16.70
CA SER A 332 8.40 -15.37 -15.71
C SER A 332 9.54 -15.12 -14.71
N PRO A 333 9.31 -15.26 -13.40
CA PRO A 333 10.36 -15.17 -12.37
C PRO A 333 11.25 -16.43 -12.35
N HIS A 334 12.37 -16.36 -11.65
CA HIS A 334 13.26 -17.49 -11.39
C HIS A 334 13.90 -18.14 -12.64
N GLN A 335 14.20 -17.35 -13.66
CA GLN A 335 14.73 -17.87 -14.93
C GLN A 335 16.26 -17.99 -14.96
N THR A 336 16.97 -17.51 -13.94
CA THR A 336 18.44 -17.45 -13.96
C THR A 336 19.09 -17.97 -12.69
N ALA A 337 18.73 -17.48 -11.50
CA ALA A 337 19.45 -17.82 -10.26
C ALA A 337 18.82 -18.99 -9.50
N LEU A 338 17.49 -19.03 -9.42
CA LEU A 338 16.73 -20.01 -8.65
C LEU A 338 15.87 -20.92 -9.54
N THR A 339 16.51 -21.48 -10.57
CA THR A 339 15.84 -22.18 -11.69
C THR A 339 15.01 -23.41 -11.33
N GLU A 340 15.15 -23.94 -10.11
CA GLU A 340 14.24 -24.97 -9.57
C GLU A 340 12.78 -24.51 -9.58
N TRP A 341 12.53 -23.19 -9.55
CA TRP A 341 11.20 -22.60 -9.57
C TRP A 341 10.83 -21.94 -10.91
N ALA A 342 11.59 -22.19 -11.98
CA ALA A 342 11.38 -21.56 -13.28
C ALA A 342 9.99 -21.84 -13.89
N GLN A 343 9.37 -22.99 -13.55
CA GLN A 343 7.99 -23.34 -13.96
C GLN A 343 6.93 -22.94 -12.92
N GLY A 344 7.32 -22.21 -11.87
CA GLY A 344 6.46 -21.84 -10.75
C GLY A 344 5.62 -20.59 -10.96
N ARG A 345 5.92 -19.74 -11.96
CA ARG A 345 5.20 -18.46 -12.20
C ARG A 345 5.13 -17.53 -10.97
N GLY A 346 6.11 -17.65 -10.08
CA GLY A 346 6.21 -16.91 -8.81
C GLY A 346 6.00 -17.79 -7.59
N PHE A 347 5.47 -19.00 -7.75
CA PHE A 347 5.42 -19.99 -6.68
C PHE A 347 6.80 -20.62 -6.43
N GLU A 348 7.06 -20.89 -5.16
CA GLU A 348 8.33 -21.37 -4.64
C GLU A 348 8.06 -22.53 -3.67
N LEU A 349 8.87 -23.58 -3.71
CA LEU A 349 8.79 -24.72 -2.77
C LEU A 349 10.15 -25.01 -2.17
N TRP A 350 10.20 -25.22 -0.85
CA TRP A 350 11.43 -25.61 -0.15
C TRP A 350 11.14 -26.44 1.10
N SER A 351 12.16 -27.16 1.57
CA SER A 351 12.19 -27.86 2.86
C SER A 351 13.53 -27.57 3.56
N GLY A 352 13.47 -26.89 4.70
CA GLY A 352 14.67 -26.33 5.33
C GLY A 352 15.40 -25.40 4.35
N ASN A 353 16.65 -25.71 4.01
CA ASN A 353 17.45 -24.95 3.04
C ASN A 353 17.44 -25.56 1.62
N THR A 354 16.65 -26.61 1.39
CA THR A 354 16.62 -27.33 0.10
C THR A 354 15.46 -26.82 -0.73
N ARG A 355 15.75 -26.26 -1.90
CA ARG A 355 14.76 -25.90 -2.91
C ARG A 355 14.20 -27.16 -3.56
N ILE A 356 12.89 -27.18 -3.78
CA ILE A 356 12.18 -28.28 -4.43
C ILE A 356 11.78 -27.81 -5.83
N GLU A 357 12.12 -28.60 -6.84
CA GLU A 357 11.83 -28.25 -8.23
C GLU A 357 10.33 -28.27 -8.49
N ILE A 358 9.82 -27.21 -9.11
CA ILE A 358 8.45 -27.12 -9.61
C ILE A 358 8.47 -27.49 -11.09
N THR A 359 7.64 -28.46 -11.45
CA THR A 359 7.52 -28.96 -12.84
C THR A 359 6.35 -28.34 -13.59
N GLY A 360 5.40 -27.72 -12.87
CA GLY A 360 4.29 -26.98 -13.47
C GLY A 360 3.36 -26.39 -12.41
N VAL A 361 2.62 -25.38 -12.83
CA VAL A 361 1.52 -24.77 -12.06
C VAL A 361 0.29 -24.61 -12.94
N GLU A 362 -0.88 -24.90 -12.39
CA GLU A 362 -2.17 -24.79 -13.06
C GLU A 362 -3.19 -24.08 -12.17
N ILE A 363 -4.02 -23.22 -12.76
CA ILE A 363 -5.16 -22.61 -12.06
C ILE A 363 -6.33 -23.60 -12.14
N ASP A 364 -6.88 -23.99 -10.99
CA ASP A 364 -8.13 -24.74 -10.87
C ASP A 364 -9.12 -23.95 -10.01
N GLY A 365 -10.07 -23.27 -10.66
CA GLY A 365 -11.07 -22.44 -10.00
C GLY A 365 -10.46 -21.28 -9.20
N ASP A 366 -10.62 -21.33 -7.88
CA ASP A 366 -10.07 -20.38 -6.90
C ASP A 366 -8.72 -20.83 -6.31
N SER A 367 -8.09 -21.84 -6.91
CA SER A 367 -6.86 -22.44 -6.43
C SER A 367 -5.79 -22.53 -7.50
N VAL A 368 -4.55 -22.72 -7.06
CA VAL A 368 -3.41 -23.05 -7.91
C VAL A 368 -2.84 -24.40 -7.45
N GLU A 369 -2.76 -25.35 -8.37
CA GLU A 369 -2.08 -26.62 -8.19
C GLU A 369 -0.62 -26.50 -8.62
N ILE A 370 0.31 -26.86 -7.73
CA ILE A 370 1.76 -26.79 -7.93
C ILE A 370 2.30 -28.21 -7.94
N THR A 371 2.79 -28.67 -9.08
CA THR A 371 3.36 -30.02 -9.21
C THR A 371 4.86 -30.00 -8.96
N ALA A 372 5.30 -30.64 -7.89
CA ALA A 372 6.70 -30.70 -7.50
C ALA A 372 7.39 -31.99 -7.99
N ARG A 373 8.70 -31.91 -8.25
CA ARG A 373 9.55 -33.08 -8.36
C ARG A 373 9.93 -33.55 -6.95
N ASP A 374 9.63 -34.81 -6.66
CA ASP A 374 10.05 -35.50 -5.43
C ASP A 374 9.73 -34.73 -4.13
N LEU A 375 8.44 -34.41 -3.91
CA LEU A 375 7.99 -33.61 -2.76
C LEU A 375 8.24 -34.34 -1.42
N PRO A 376 9.06 -33.80 -0.49
CA PRO A 376 9.31 -34.41 0.81
C PRO A 376 8.02 -34.65 1.60
N ALA A 377 7.98 -35.68 2.46
CA ALA A 377 6.78 -36.08 3.21
C ALA A 377 6.33 -35.06 4.29
N SER A 378 7.22 -34.19 4.76
CA SER A 378 6.94 -33.17 5.77
C SER A 378 7.97 -32.05 5.71
N GLY A 379 7.74 -30.96 6.44
CA GLY A 379 8.67 -29.83 6.54
C GLY A 379 8.73 -28.95 5.30
N VAL A 380 7.77 -29.10 4.40
CA VAL A 380 7.68 -28.33 3.16
C VAL A 380 6.96 -27.00 3.42
N MET A 381 7.48 -25.96 2.80
CA MET A 381 6.87 -24.64 2.72
C MET A 381 6.53 -24.33 1.27
N VAL A 382 5.43 -23.61 1.07
CA VAL A 382 5.09 -22.96 -0.19
C VAL A 382 5.15 -21.45 0.00
N GLY A 383 5.76 -20.76 -0.95
CA GLY A 383 5.80 -19.32 -1.01
C GLY A 383 5.38 -18.81 -2.38
N TYR A 384 5.13 -17.51 -2.45
CA TYR A 384 4.85 -16.82 -3.70
C TYR A 384 5.48 -15.43 -3.68
N ALA A 385 6.26 -15.09 -4.72
CA ALA A 385 6.98 -13.81 -4.85
C ALA A 385 7.77 -13.43 -3.58
N ALA A 386 8.32 -14.42 -2.90
CA ALA A 386 8.94 -14.26 -1.58
C ALA A 386 10.46 -14.10 -1.67
N THR A 387 11.08 -14.81 -2.62
CA THR A 387 12.53 -14.93 -2.75
C THR A 387 13.05 -14.17 -3.96
N THR A 388 14.13 -13.41 -3.79
CA THR A 388 14.77 -12.67 -4.89
C THR A 388 15.79 -13.53 -5.66
N ASP A 389 15.80 -13.38 -6.99
CA ASP A 389 16.86 -13.91 -7.87
C ASP A 389 18.11 -13.02 -7.86
N GLY A 390 18.11 -11.96 -7.06
CA GLY A 390 19.15 -10.95 -6.96
C GLY A 390 18.94 -9.75 -7.88
N GLU A 391 19.52 -8.61 -7.52
CA GLU A 391 19.43 -7.36 -8.31
C GLU A 391 19.84 -7.52 -9.78
N ALA A 392 20.90 -8.29 -10.06
CA ALA A 392 21.37 -8.56 -11.42
C ALA A 392 20.34 -9.32 -12.29
N ASN A 393 19.33 -9.91 -11.67
CA ASN A 393 18.26 -10.68 -12.30
C ASN A 393 16.88 -10.05 -12.05
N ALA A 394 16.84 -8.77 -11.67
CA ALA A 394 15.60 -8.03 -11.47
C ALA A 394 14.74 -8.02 -12.73
N MET A 395 13.42 -7.89 -12.55
CA MET A 395 12.50 -7.69 -13.65
C MET A 395 12.89 -6.41 -14.42
N PRO A 396 12.99 -6.44 -15.77
CA PRO A 396 13.26 -5.23 -16.54
C PRO A 396 12.23 -4.13 -16.27
N GLY A 397 12.68 -2.97 -15.79
CA GLY A 397 11.80 -1.87 -15.38
C GLY A 397 10.92 -2.18 -14.17
N GLY A 398 11.26 -3.23 -13.40
CA GLY A 398 10.52 -3.74 -12.25
C GLY A 398 11.41 -3.93 -11.03
N THR A 399 10.97 -4.76 -10.10
CA THR A 399 11.69 -5.10 -8.86
C THR A 399 12.25 -6.52 -8.87
N THR A 400 12.76 -6.99 -7.74
CA THR A 400 13.52 -8.25 -7.63
C THR A 400 12.69 -9.46 -7.20
N ARG A 401 11.46 -9.24 -6.71
CA ARG A 401 10.50 -10.29 -6.35
C ARG A 401 9.15 -10.04 -7.00
N TRP A 402 8.64 -11.00 -7.76
CA TRP A 402 7.37 -10.87 -8.44
C TRP A 402 6.74 -12.24 -8.74
N GLY A 403 5.47 -12.23 -9.11
CA GLY A 403 4.78 -13.38 -9.66
C GLY A 403 3.72 -12.96 -10.66
N GLN A 404 3.10 -13.94 -11.33
CA GLN A 404 2.17 -13.69 -12.43
C GLN A 404 0.69 -13.88 -12.06
N LEU A 405 0.37 -14.30 -10.84
CA LEU A 405 -1.01 -14.55 -10.41
C LEU A 405 -1.72 -13.24 -10.07
N ARG A 406 -2.87 -13.03 -10.72
CA ARG A 406 -3.82 -11.97 -10.43
C ARG A 406 -5.26 -12.47 -10.51
N ASP A 407 -6.20 -11.66 -10.08
CA ASP A 407 -7.62 -11.86 -10.34
C ASP A 407 -8.05 -11.14 -11.65
N SER A 408 -9.36 -11.08 -11.90
CA SER A 408 -9.96 -10.48 -13.09
C SER A 408 -10.61 -9.12 -12.82
N ASP A 409 -10.18 -8.41 -11.79
CA ASP A 409 -10.69 -7.07 -11.48
C ASP A 409 -10.54 -6.13 -12.69
N PRO A 410 -11.64 -5.59 -13.23
CA PRO A 410 -11.61 -4.73 -14.41
C PRO A 410 -11.23 -3.28 -14.07
N PHE A 411 -10.82 -3.00 -12.82
CA PHE A 411 -10.43 -1.67 -12.38
C PHE A 411 -9.34 -1.07 -13.28
N VAL A 412 -9.58 0.17 -13.72
CA VAL A 412 -8.68 0.97 -14.53
C VAL A 412 -8.45 2.31 -13.82
N GLY A 413 -7.17 2.66 -13.68
CA GLY A 413 -6.75 3.92 -13.10
C GLY A 413 -7.28 5.15 -13.85
N SER A 414 -7.83 6.12 -13.12
CA SER A 414 -8.44 7.34 -13.70
C SER A 414 -7.43 8.37 -14.19
N VAL A 415 -6.16 8.25 -13.78
CA VAL A 415 -5.04 9.12 -14.14
C VAL A 415 -4.23 8.47 -15.25
N THR A 416 -3.84 7.21 -15.05
CA THR A 416 -2.91 6.49 -15.93
C THR A 416 -3.61 5.74 -17.05
N GLY A 417 -4.90 5.46 -16.92
CA GLY A 417 -5.66 4.61 -17.85
C GLY A 417 -5.16 3.16 -17.90
N LYS A 418 -4.36 2.72 -16.91
CA LYS A 418 -3.83 1.35 -16.82
C LYS A 418 -4.78 0.45 -16.03
N ALA A 419 -4.95 -0.77 -16.52
CA ALA A 419 -5.63 -1.82 -15.76
C ALA A 419 -4.81 -2.15 -14.51
N GLN A 420 -5.49 -2.28 -13.37
CA GLN A 420 -4.87 -2.54 -12.07
C GLN A 420 -5.62 -3.64 -11.30
N PRO A 421 -5.60 -4.88 -11.84
CA PRO A 421 -6.23 -6.01 -11.19
C PRO A 421 -5.59 -6.30 -9.83
N ASN A 422 -6.23 -7.14 -9.01
CA ASN A 422 -5.63 -7.55 -7.74
C ASN A 422 -4.58 -8.62 -8.01
N TYR A 423 -3.30 -8.26 -7.87
CA TYR A 423 -2.20 -9.21 -7.88
C TYR A 423 -2.08 -9.92 -6.53
N SER A 424 -1.69 -11.20 -6.56
CA SER A 424 -1.53 -11.98 -5.33
C SER A 424 -0.48 -11.36 -4.43
N VAL A 425 -0.81 -11.25 -3.15
CA VAL A 425 0.16 -10.92 -2.09
C VAL A 425 1.32 -11.92 -2.13
N ALA A 426 2.50 -11.47 -1.73
CA ALA A 426 3.59 -12.37 -1.38
C ALA A 426 3.29 -13.06 -0.05
N PHE A 427 3.53 -14.36 0.05
CA PHE A 427 3.21 -15.15 1.24
C PHE A 427 4.19 -16.31 1.43
N GLU A 428 4.19 -16.87 2.63
CA GLU A 428 4.79 -18.17 2.95
C GLU A 428 3.82 -18.96 3.84
N MET A 429 3.60 -20.24 3.53
CA MET A 429 2.71 -21.12 4.30
C MET A 429 3.29 -22.54 4.37
N SER A 430 3.06 -23.21 5.50
CA SER A 430 3.44 -24.62 5.64
C SER A 430 2.52 -25.51 4.80
N VAL A 431 3.11 -26.48 4.12
CA VAL A 431 2.38 -27.55 3.43
C VAL A 431 2.12 -28.68 4.43
N PRO A 432 0.85 -29.09 4.62
CA PRO A 432 0.48 -30.10 5.61
C PRO A 432 0.95 -31.52 5.28
#